data_AF-A0A9J7BS64-F1
#
_entry.id   AF-A0A9J7BS64-F1
#
_cell.length_a   1.000
_cell.length_b   1.000
_cell.length_c   1.000
_cell.angle_alpha   90.00
_cell.angle_beta   90.00
_cell.angle_gamma   90.00
#
_symmetry.space_group_name_H-M   'P 1'
#
loop_
_entity.id
_entity.type
_entity.pdbx_description
1 polymer ?
#
loop_
_entity_poly.entity_id
_entity_poly.type
_entity_poly.pdbx_seq_one_letter_code
_entity_poly.pdbx_strand_id
1 'polypeptide(L)'
;MKHLQGTTTDRLFAFVLMAGLATGVAFAPVRAFAQEANPSAPVKSQADSHGQAGLPAQPGQEKAEEEEEHNVFRHNSLVQAISDAVFKDDKNATDPEQKARRDEHIEKTARTFEWVNSLILILCIVIPLAKILPKIIRRRSETLKQNLQEARKTTADANTRLSAVEAQLARLDEEIAQIRANVESESKQDEAKIKASIEEESARIVASAEQEIASASAQAQRALRHFAAELAIDNAARQLTLSPEADRALIAQFVNDANHNGASNGGAQGGKR
;
A
#
# COMPACT_ATOMS: atom_id res chain seq x y z
N MET A 1 -22.44 -65.75 -22.77
CA MET A 1 -21.04 -65.94 -23.19
C MET A 1 -20.69 -64.86 -24.20
N LYS A 2 -19.51 -64.24 -24.00
CA LYS A 2 -18.67 -63.55 -24.99
C LYS A 2 -19.24 -62.32 -25.70
N HIS A 3 -19.06 -61.15 -25.08
CA HIS A 3 -18.60 -59.94 -25.78
C HIS A 3 -18.02 -58.97 -24.74
N LEU A 4 -16.76 -59.15 -24.36
CA LEU A 4 -16.06 -58.23 -23.45
C LEU A 4 -14.52 -58.33 -23.58
N GLN A 5 -13.94 -58.13 -24.77
CA GLN A 5 -12.46 -58.14 -24.92
C GLN A 5 -11.86 -57.14 -25.94
N GLY A 6 -12.63 -56.17 -26.48
CA GLY A 6 -12.17 -55.36 -27.63
C GLY A 6 -11.60 -53.95 -27.36
N THR A 7 -11.77 -53.35 -26.18
CA THR A 7 -11.49 -51.91 -25.97
C THR A 7 -10.35 -51.59 -25.01
N THR A 8 -9.80 -52.60 -24.34
CA THR A 8 -8.72 -52.44 -23.36
C THR A 8 -7.34 -52.49 -24.00
N THR A 9 -7.16 -53.33 -25.03
CA THR A 9 -5.90 -53.48 -25.77
C THR A 9 -5.51 -52.24 -26.57
N ASP A 10 -6.49 -51.55 -27.17
CA ASP A 10 -6.25 -50.34 -27.99
C ASP A 10 -5.90 -49.11 -27.12
N ARG A 11 -6.48 -49.03 -25.91
CA ARG A 11 -6.15 -48.01 -24.90
C ARG A 11 -4.82 -48.30 -24.19
N LEU A 12 -4.45 -49.58 -24.02
CA LEU A 12 -3.16 -49.99 -23.47
C LEU A 12 -2.02 -49.74 -24.46
N PHE A 13 -2.21 -49.96 -25.76
CA PHE A 13 -1.22 -49.61 -26.78
C PHE A 13 -1.02 -48.09 -26.91
N ALA A 14 -2.11 -47.31 -26.83
CA ALA A 14 -2.02 -45.84 -26.80
C ALA A 14 -1.32 -45.30 -25.52
N PHE A 15 -1.49 -45.97 -24.38
CA PHE A 15 -0.80 -45.60 -23.13
C PHE A 15 0.69 -45.99 -23.13
N VAL A 16 1.06 -47.15 -23.70
CA VAL A 16 2.47 -47.57 -23.80
C VAL A 16 3.23 -46.71 -24.81
N LEU A 17 2.59 -46.27 -25.90
CA LEU A 17 3.17 -45.35 -26.88
C LEU A 17 3.28 -43.90 -26.35
N MET A 18 2.39 -43.47 -25.44
CA MET A 18 2.52 -42.20 -24.71
C MET A 18 3.53 -42.26 -23.56
N ALA A 19 3.73 -43.41 -22.91
CA ALA A 19 4.69 -43.59 -21.83
C ALA A 19 6.15 -43.60 -22.35
N GLY A 20 6.39 -44.14 -23.55
CA GLY A 20 7.71 -44.13 -24.19
C GLY A 20 8.18 -42.75 -24.69
N LEU A 21 7.26 -41.78 -24.80
CA LEU A 21 7.56 -40.40 -25.23
C LEU A 21 7.65 -39.41 -24.04
N ALA A 22 7.44 -39.89 -22.81
CA ALA A 22 7.51 -39.07 -21.59
C ALA A 22 8.86 -39.17 -20.84
N THR A 23 9.75 -40.11 -21.19
CA THR A 23 11.10 -40.21 -20.63
C THR A 23 12.12 -39.52 -21.54
N GLY A 24 12.06 -38.19 -21.59
CA GLY A 24 12.94 -37.43 -22.47
C GLY A 24 12.75 -35.92 -22.42
N VAL A 25 12.38 -35.37 -21.26
CA VAL A 25 12.53 -33.93 -21.01
C VAL A 25 13.38 -33.80 -19.77
N ALA A 26 14.68 -33.54 -20.00
CA ALA A 26 15.61 -33.11 -18.98
C ALA A 26 15.02 -31.90 -18.26
N PHE A 27 14.80 -32.06 -16.96
CA PHE A 27 14.52 -30.97 -16.03
C PHE A 27 15.77 -30.08 -15.98
N ALA A 28 15.77 -28.98 -16.73
CA ALA A 28 16.69 -27.88 -16.48
C ALA A 28 16.14 -27.03 -15.32
N PRO A 29 16.92 -26.75 -14.27
CA PRO A 29 16.45 -25.90 -13.18
C PRO A 29 16.47 -24.44 -13.64
N VAL A 30 15.30 -23.91 -14.01
CA VAL A 30 15.10 -22.47 -14.10
C VAL A 30 15.08 -21.93 -12.67
N ARG A 31 16.16 -21.26 -12.26
CA ARG A 31 16.17 -20.44 -11.04
C ARG A 31 15.21 -19.27 -11.26
N ALA A 32 14.03 -19.36 -10.64
CA ALA A 32 13.13 -18.22 -10.48
C ALA A 32 13.72 -17.30 -9.40
N PHE A 33 14.07 -16.07 -9.79
CA PHE A 33 14.23 -14.98 -8.85
C PHE A 33 12.84 -14.60 -8.31
N ALA A 34 12.53 -15.06 -7.10
CA ALA A 34 11.55 -14.41 -6.25
C ALA A 34 12.33 -13.43 -5.37
N GLN A 35 12.19 -12.14 -5.69
CA GLN A 35 12.64 -11.06 -4.84
C GLN A 35 11.57 -10.83 -3.77
N GLU A 36 11.82 -11.34 -2.57
CA GLU A 36 11.08 -10.99 -1.37
C GLU A 36 11.98 -10.16 -0.48
N ALA A 37 11.50 -8.97 -0.11
CA ALA A 37 12.22 -8.01 0.69
C ALA A 37 12.16 -8.39 2.18
N ASN A 38 13.32 -8.61 2.82
CA ASN A 38 13.52 -8.26 4.23
C ASN A 38 15.03 -8.14 4.57
N PRO A 39 15.48 -7.16 5.38
CA PRO A 39 16.89 -6.85 5.58
C PRO A 39 17.46 -7.54 6.84
N SER A 40 18.65 -8.16 6.75
CA SER A 40 19.66 -8.32 7.82
C SER A 40 20.81 -9.26 7.37
N ALA A 41 22.04 -8.88 7.73
CA ALA A 41 23.36 -9.40 7.35
C ALA A 41 23.74 -10.81 7.91
N PRO A 42 25.01 -11.29 7.85
CA PRO A 42 26.01 -11.32 6.78
C PRO A 42 26.50 -12.77 6.42
N VAL A 43 27.29 -12.84 5.36
CA VAL A 43 27.98 -14.00 4.76
C VAL A 43 28.79 -14.85 5.75
N LYS A 44 28.69 -16.18 5.63
CA LYS A 44 29.74 -17.14 6.00
C LYS A 44 29.99 -18.13 4.87
N SER A 45 31.21 -18.09 4.34
CA SER A 45 31.81 -19.16 3.54
C SER A 45 32.14 -20.33 4.44
N GLN A 46 31.85 -21.54 3.97
CA GLN A 46 32.62 -22.72 4.35
C GLN A 46 32.67 -23.68 3.15
N ALA A 47 33.88 -23.75 2.60
CA ALA A 47 34.33 -24.89 1.82
C ALA A 47 34.57 -26.05 2.79
N ASP A 48 34.22 -27.27 2.37
CA ASP A 48 35.21 -28.33 2.34
C ASP A 48 34.88 -29.38 1.27
N SER A 49 35.93 -29.66 0.53
CA SER A 49 36.09 -30.59 -0.58
C SER A 49 36.17 -32.04 -0.11
N HIS A 50 35.72 -32.98 -0.95
CA HIS A 50 36.44 -34.22 -1.29
C HIS A 50 35.83 -34.81 -2.59
N GLY A 51 36.68 -35.15 -3.57
CA GLY A 51 36.27 -35.94 -4.74
C GLY A 51 37.03 -35.67 -6.04
N GLN A 52 38.18 -36.32 -6.20
CA GLN A 52 38.91 -36.70 -7.43
C GLN A 52 38.03 -36.97 -8.68
N ALA A 53 38.49 -36.93 -9.94
CA ALA A 53 39.76 -36.67 -10.62
C ALA A 53 39.47 -36.65 -12.15
N GLY A 54 40.36 -36.05 -12.95
CA GLY A 54 40.63 -36.47 -14.33
C GLY A 54 40.14 -35.57 -15.48
N LEU A 55 41.02 -34.68 -15.94
CA LEU A 55 41.12 -34.20 -17.34
C LEU A 55 42.02 -35.20 -18.14
N PRO A 56 42.25 -35.10 -19.48
CA PRO A 56 41.71 -34.20 -20.51
C PRO A 56 41.29 -34.93 -21.81
N ALA A 57 41.00 -34.14 -22.85
CA ALA A 57 40.60 -34.52 -24.20
C ALA A 57 41.77 -34.87 -25.16
N GLN A 58 41.34 -35.34 -26.35
CA GLN A 58 42.00 -35.42 -27.68
C GLN A 58 42.94 -36.62 -27.91
N PRO A 59 43.19 -37.09 -29.16
CA PRO A 59 43.08 -36.39 -30.46
C PRO A 59 42.51 -37.22 -31.64
N GLY A 60 42.45 -36.62 -32.84
CA GLY A 60 42.05 -37.27 -34.08
C GLY A 60 43.19 -37.95 -34.86
N GLN A 61 42.75 -38.65 -35.92
CA GLN A 61 43.47 -39.24 -37.06
C GLN A 61 44.28 -40.53 -36.83
N GLU A 62 43.72 -41.65 -37.30
CA GLU A 62 44.42 -42.56 -38.22
C GLU A 62 43.40 -43.35 -39.05
N LYS A 63 43.77 -43.62 -40.30
CA LYS A 63 42.98 -44.25 -41.37
C LYS A 63 43.05 -45.78 -41.26
N ALA A 64 42.08 -46.39 -41.94
CA ALA A 64 42.01 -47.79 -42.39
C ALA A 64 41.22 -48.73 -41.45
N GLU A 65 40.46 -49.64 -42.07
CA GLU A 65 39.56 -50.66 -41.50
C GLU A 65 38.09 -50.19 -41.36
N GLU A 66 37.34 -50.06 -42.47
CA GLU A 66 36.66 -51.12 -43.24
C GLU A 66 35.37 -51.63 -42.56
N GLU A 67 34.25 -51.05 -43.00
CA GLU A 67 33.02 -51.76 -43.40
C GLU A 67 32.56 -53.01 -42.61
N GLU A 68 32.14 -52.95 -41.34
CA GLU A 68 31.49 -54.15 -40.77
C GLU A 68 30.41 -53.99 -39.66
N GLU A 69 30.02 -52.78 -39.25
CA GLU A 69 29.04 -52.62 -38.13
C GLU A 69 27.59 -52.27 -38.51
N HIS A 70 27.20 -52.33 -39.79
CA HIS A 70 25.80 -52.16 -40.23
C HIS A 70 25.14 -53.48 -40.69
N ASN A 71 25.53 -54.61 -40.14
CA ASN A 71 24.98 -55.93 -40.49
C ASN A 71 24.42 -56.74 -39.30
N VAL A 72 24.22 -56.12 -38.14
CA VAL A 72 23.78 -56.85 -36.93
C VAL A 72 22.25 -57.01 -36.81
N PHE A 73 21.45 -56.26 -37.58
CA PHE A 73 19.98 -56.36 -37.52
C PHE A 73 19.33 -57.10 -38.70
N ARG A 74 20.12 -57.58 -39.67
CA ARG A 74 19.61 -58.33 -40.84
C ARG A 74 19.39 -59.82 -40.57
N HIS A 75 19.95 -60.36 -39.50
CA HIS A 75 19.80 -61.76 -39.10
C HIS A 75 19.21 -61.89 -37.69
N ASN A 76 18.02 -61.30 -37.48
CA ASN A 76 17.20 -61.70 -36.33
C ASN A 76 16.49 -63.02 -36.67
N SER A 77 16.64 -64.02 -35.81
CA SER A 77 16.07 -65.37 -35.96
C SER A 77 14.56 -65.39 -36.17
N LEU A 78 13.85 -64.32 -35.77
CA LEU A 78 12.42 -64.16 -36.03
C LEU A 78 12.11 -63.86 -37.51
N VAL A 79 12.95 -63.06 -38.18
CA VAL A 79 12.80 -62.75 -39.61
C VAL A 79 13.19 -63.95 -40.46
N GLN A 80 14.21 -64.71 -40.07
CA GLN A 80 14.58 -65.99 -40.70
C GLN A 80 13.51 -67.08 -40.50
N ALA A 81 12.90 -67.17 -39.32
CA ALA A 81 11.84 -68.15 -39.07
C ALA A 81 10.56 -67.82 -39.87
N ILE A 82 10.24 -66.54 -40.03
CA ILE A 82 9.09 -66.11 -40.83
C ILE A 82 9.38 -66.29 -42.34
N SER A 83 10.61 -66.05 -42.80
CA SER A 83 10.98 -66.33 -44.21
C SER A 83 10.98 -67.82 -44.53
N ASP A 84 11.46 -68.66 -43.60
CA ASP A 84 11.47 -70.13 -43.75
C ASP A 84 10.06 -70.73 -43.74
N ALA A 85 9.12 -70.12 -43.02
CA ALA A 85 7.73 -70.58 -42.98
C ALA A 85 6.93 -70.19 -44.23
N VAL A 86 7.33 -69.10 -44.92
CA VAL A 86 6.65 -68.59 -46.12
C VAL A 86 7.24 -69.17 -47.41
N PHE A 87 8.55 -69.44 -47.45
CA PHE A 87 9.23 -70.01 -48.61
C PHE A 87 9.71 -71.44 -48.32
N LYS A 88 8.86 -72.41 -48.63
CA LYS A 88 9.18 -73.83 -48.49
C LYS A 88 9.89 -74.34 -49.74
N ASP A 89 11.01 -73.72 -50.13
CA ASP A 89 11.76 -74.07 -51.33
C ASP A 89 13.21 -74.46 -51.00
N ASP A 90 13.42 -75.77 -51.07
CA ASP A 90 14.64 -76.53 -51.32
C ASP A 90 15.89 -76.24 -50.47
N LYS A 91 16.15 -77.15 -49.51
CA LYS A 91 17.38 -77.21 -48.71
C LYS A 91 18.56 -77.90 -49.44
N ASN A 92 18.46 -78.21 -50.74
CA ASN A 92 19.52 -78.96 -51.43
C ASN A 92 19.70 -78.58 -52.91
N ALA A 93 19.97 -77.30 -53.19
CA ALA A 93 20.40 -76.85 -54.51
C ALA A 93 21.73 -76.08 -54.40
N THR A 94 22.83 -76.76 -54.69
CA THR A 94 24.16 -76.18 -54.91
C THR A 94 24.24 -75.72 -56.36
N ASP A 95 23.67 -74.56 -56.67
CA ASP A 95 23.93 -73.84 -57.93
C ASP A 95 23.98 -72.31 -57.69
N PRO A 96 25.06 -71.62 -58.10
CA PRO A 96 25.29 -70.21 -57.78
C PRO A 96 24.32 -69.23 -58.47
N GLU A 97 23.67 -69.61 -59.56
CA GLU A 97 22.80 -68.70 -60.34
C GLU A 97 21.39 -68.51 -59.75
N GLN A 98 20.88 -69.45 -58.95
CA GLN A 98 19.53 -69.35 -58.38
C GLN A 98 19.49 -68.51 -57.08
N LYS A 99 20.63 -68.41 -56.39
CA LYS A 99 20.78 -67.60 -55.17
C LYS A 99 20.65 -66.09 -55.47
N ALA A 100 21.32 -65.63 -56.54
CA ALA A 100 21.28 -64.24 -56.99
C ALA A 100 19.89 -63.75 -57.38
N ARG A 101 19.04 -64.61 -57.98
CA ARG A 101 17.65 -64.24 -58.31
C ARG A 101 16.75 -64.13 -57.08
N ARG A 102 16.96 -64.95 -56.04
CA ARG A 102 16.17 -64.87 -54.79
C ARG A 102 16.49 -63.60 -54.00
N ASP A 103 17.77 -63.23 -53.92
CA ASP A 103 18.22 -62.04 -53.20
C ASP A 103 17.58 -60.76 -53.81
N GLU A 104 17.44 -60.68 -55.14
CA GLU A 104 16.78 -59.56 -55.82
C GLU A 104 15.28 -59.43 -55.48
N HIS A 105 14.55 -60.54 -55.42
CA HIS A 105 13.12 -60.52 -55.08
C HIS A 105 12.88 -60.24 -53.58
N ILE A 106 13.78 -60.69 -52.71
CA ILE A 106 13.73 -60.43 -51.27
C ILE A 106 14.01 -58.95 -51.00
N GLU A 107 15.00 -58.35 -51.66
CA GLU A 107 15.32 -56.91 -51.51
C GLU A 107 14.18 -55.99 -51.96
N LYS A 108 13.53 -56.28 -53.09
CA LYS A 108 12.37 -55.50 -53.58
C LYS A 108 11.15 -55.62 -52.66
N THR A 109 10.93 -56.81 -52.10
CA THR A 109 9.83 -57.05 -51.16
C THR A 109 10.09 -56.34 -49.83
N ALA A 110 11.31 -56.43 -49.29
CA ALA A 110 11.71 -55.73 -48.08
C ALA A 110 11.57 -54.20 -48.22
N ARG A 111 12.01 -53.61 -49.34
CA ARG A 111 11.87 -52.18 -49.60
C ARG A 111 10.40 -51.73 -49.64
N THR A 112 9.52 -52.56 -50.22
CA THR A 112 8.09 -52.25 -50.27
C THR A 112 7.47 -52.29 -48.87
N PHE A 113 7.84 -53.27 -48.05
CA PHE A 113 7.40 -53.34 -46.65
C PHE A 113 7.93 -52.17 -45.81
N GLU A 114 9.17 -51.72 -46.02
CA GLU A 114 9.72 -50.52 -45.37
C GLU A 114 8.91 -49.26 -45.68
N TRP A 115 8.55 -49.06 -46.96
CA TRP A 115 7.73 -47.92 -47.39
C TRP A 115 6.31 -47.98 -46.82
N VAL A 116 5.69 -49.16 -46.84
CA VAL A 116 4.35 -49.35 -46.24
C VAL A 116 4.39 -49.11 -44.73
N ASN A 117 5.41 -49.62 -44.02
CA ASN A 117 5.58 -49.40 -42.59
C ASN A 117 5.81 -47.90 -42.28
N SER A 118 6.66 -47.22 -43.04
CA SER A 118 6.89 -45.77 -42.92
C SER A 118 5.59 -44.98 -43.14
N LEU A 119 4.81 -45.33 -44.16
CA LEU A 119 3.53 -44.68 -44.45
C LEU A 119 2.51 -44.87 -43.31
N ILE A 120 2.44 -46.08 -42.75
CA ILE A 120 1.59 -46.39 -41.59
C ILE A 120 2.03 -45.56 -40.37
N LEU A 121 3.34 -45.46 -40.11
CA LEU A 121 3.89 -44.65 -39.02
C LEU A 121 3.57 -43.16 -39.17
N ILE A 122 3.78 -42.62 -40.38
CA ILE A 122 3.45 -41.22 -40.71
C ILE A 122 1.96 -40.97 -40.50
N LEU A 123 1.09 -41.86 -40.99
CA LEU A 123 -0.35 -41.71 -40.83
C LEU A 123 -0.77 -41.76 -39.36
N CYS A 124 -0.16 -42.64 -38.57
CA CYS A 124 -0.40 -42.76 -37.13
C CYS A 124 -0.02 -41.48 -36.37
N ILE A 125 0.99 -40.74 -36.82
CA ILE A 125 1.44 -39.48 -36.19
C ILE A 125 0.65 -38.26 -36.72
N VAL A 126 0.40 -38.19 -38.02
CA VAL A 126 -0.22 -37.01 -38.66
C VAL A 126 -1.69 -36.87 -38.30
N ILE A 127 -2.45 -37.98 -38.22
CA ILE A 127 -3.88 -37.95 -37.87
C ILE A 127 -4.13 -37.29 -36.49
N PRO A 128 -3.50 -37.72 -35.38
CA PRO A 128 -3.71 -37.09 -34.09
C PRO A 128 -3.18 -35.65 -34.08
N LEU A 129 -2.05 -35.38 -34.72
CA LEU A 129 -1.47 -34.03 -34.76
C LEU A 129 -2.39 -33.04 -35.48
N ALA A 130 -2.92 -33.41 -36.65
CA ALA A 130 -3.87 -32.60 -37.41
C ALA A 130 -5.15 -32.31 -36.64
N LYS A 131 -5.56 -33.20 -35.72
CA LYS A 131 -6.75 -33.02 -34.88
C LYS A 131 -6.48 -32.17 -33.63
N ILE A 132 -5.29 -32.30 -33.01
CA ILE A 132 -4.93 -31.63 -31.76
C ILE A 132 -4.44 -30.20 -31.98
N LEU A 133 -3.61 -29.98 -33.00
CA LEU A 133 -2.96 -28.70 -33.28
C LEU A 133 -3.96 -27.52 -33.43
N PRO A 134 -5.05 -27.62 -34.23
CA PRO A 134 -6.01 -26.53 -34.34
C PRO A 134 -6.74 -26.25 -33.01
N LYS A 135 -6.95 -27.29 -32.18
CA LYS A 135 -7.58 -27.13 -30.86
C LYS A 135 -6.70 -26.33 -29.91
N ILE A 136 -5.39 -26.56 -29.91
CA ILE A 136 -4.42 -25.82 -29.07
C ILE A 136 -4.31 -24.38 -29.52
N ILE A 137 -4.18 -24.13 -30.82
CA ILE A 137 -4.09 -22.77 -31.37
C ILE A 137 -5.36 -21.98 -31.02
N ARG A 138 -6.54 -22.58 -31.23
CA ARG A 138 -7.82 -21.93 -30.91
C ARG A 138 -7.95 -21.60 -29.41
N ARG A 139 -7.56 -22.51 -28.52
CA ARG A 139 -7.53 -22.26 -27.07
C ARG A 139 -6.61 -21.09 -26.73
N ARG A 140 -5.39 -21.05 -27.28
CA ARG A 140 -4.46 -19.92 -27.04
C ARG A 140 -4.98 -18.60 -27.58
N SER A 141 -5.60 -18.59 -28.76
CA SER A 141 -6.20 -17.38 -29.32
C SER A 141 -7.37 -16.87 -28.47
N GLU A 142 -8.18 -17.78 -27.91
CA GLU A 142 -9.26 -17.44 -26.98
C GLU A 142 -8.71 -16.83 -25.69
N THR A 143 -7.71 -17.46 -25.06
CA THR A 143 -7.03 -16.93 -23.88
C THR A 143 -6.37 -15.58 -24.16
N LEU A 144 -5.71 -15.40 -25.31
CA LEU A 144 -5.08 -14.13 -25.67
C LEU A 144 -6.11 -13.02 -25.85
N LYS A 145 -7.27 -13.33 -26.47
CA LYS A 145 -8.39 -12.38 -26.58
C LYS A 145 -8.94 -12.01 -25.21
N GLN A 146 -9.11 -12.98 -24.32
CA GLN A 146 -9.56 -12.74 -22.94
C GLN A 146 -8.57 -11.86 -22.19
N ASN A 147 -7.27 -12.20 -22.20
CA ASN A 147 -6.23 -11.43 -21.55
C ASN A 147 -6.13 -10.00 -22.10
N LEU A 148 -6.31 -9.81 -23.42
CA LEU A 148 -6.30 -8.48 -24.03
C LEU A 148 -7.53 -7.66 -23.63
N GLN A 149 -8.71 -8.29 -23.55
CA GLN A 149 -9.92 -7.64 -23.07
C GLN A 149 -9.81 -7.26 -21.60
N GLU A 150 -9.25 -8.14 -20.76
CA GLU A 150 -9.00 -7.90 -19.35
C GLU A 150 -7.97 -6.78 -19.18
N ALA A 151 -6.85 -6.81 -19.89
CA ALA A 151 -5.85 -5.74 -19.88
C ALA A 151 -6.47 -4.39 -20.28
N ARG A 152 -7.28 -4.34 -21.34
CA ARG A 152 -8.00 -3.12 -21.75
C ARG A 152 -8.96 -2.63 -20.67
N LYS A 153 -9.70 -3.54 -20.02
CA LYS A 153 -10.62 -3.21 -18.94
C LYS A 153 -9.86 -2.64 -17.73
N THR A 154 -8.75 -3.26 -17.36
CA THR A 154 -7.90 -2.80 -16.26
C THR A 154 -7.28 -1.44 -16.56
N THR A 155 -6.80 -1.20 -17.78
CA THR A 155 -6.30 0.13 -18.19
C THR A 155 -7.43 1.17 -18.19
N ALA A 156 -8.63 0.82 -18.65
CA ALA A 156 -9.77 1.74 -18.63
C ALA A 156 -10.20 2.10 -17.20
N ASP A 157 -10.23 1.12 -16.28
CA ASP A 157 -10.50 1.35 -14.85
C ASP A 157 -9.41 2.22 -14.22
N ALA A 158 -8.13 1.93 -14.48
CA ALA A 158 -7.01 2.74 -14.01
C ALA A 158 -7.09 4.19 -14.50
N ASN A 159 -7.40 4.42 -15.78
CA ASN A 159 -7.59 5.76 -16.34
C ASN A 159 -8.80 6.48 -15.72
N THR A 160 -9.89 5.75 -15.47
CA THR A 160 -11.07 6.31 -14.80
C THR A 160 -10.71 6.77 -13.39
N ARG A 161 -9.99 5.94 -12.63
CA ARG A 161 -9.51 6.30 -11.28
C ARG A 161 -8.56 7.47 -11.30
N LEU A 162 -7.63 7.51 -12.26
CA LEU A 162 -6.72 8.65 -12.43
C LEU A 162 -7.50 9.94 -12.66
N SER A 163 -8.44 9.95 -13.61
CA SER A 163 -9.26 11.14 -13.87
C SER A 163 -10.11 11.55 -12.67
N ALA A 164 -10.60 10.60 -11.87
CA ALA A 164 -11.35 10.87 -10.65
C ALA A 164 -10.48 11.48 -9.54
N VAL A 165 -9.21 11.07 -9.45
CA VAL A 165 -8.23 11.65 -8.53
C VAL A 165 -7.81 13.04 -8.99
N GLU A 166 -7.55 13.24 -10.28
CA GLU A 166 -7.25 14.56 -10.85
C GLU A 166 -8.40 15.55 -10.61
N ALA A 167 -9.65 15.12 -10.80
CA ALA A 167 -10.82 15.94 -10.50
C ALA A 167 -10.94 16.27 -9.00
N GLN A 168 -10.61 15.32 -8.13
CA GLN A 168 -10.57 15.57 -6.68
C GLN A 168 -9.45 16.55 -6.30
N LEU A 169 -8.27 16.42 -6.89
CA LEU A 169 -7.15 17.34 -6.66
C LEU A 169 -7.49 18.77 -7.12
N ALA A 170 -8.07 18.92 -8.32
CA ALA A 170 -8.52 20.23 -8.80
C ALA A 170 -9.59 20.85 -7.90
N ARG A 171 -10.50 20.04 -7.34
CA ARG A 171 -11.50 20.51 -6.37
C ARG A 171 -10.85 20.91 -5.04
N LEU A 172 -9.85 20.17 -4.56
CA LEU A 172 -9.11 20.50 -3.35
C LEU A 172 -8.34 21.81 -3.51
N ASP A 173 -7.72 22.05 -4.67
CA ASP A 173 -7.02 23.31 -4.94
C ASP A 173 -7.99 24.52 -4.88
N GLU A 174 -9.19 24.37 -5.46
CA GLU A 174 -10.25 25.38 -5.37
C GLU A 174 -10.75 25.58 -3.93
N GLU A 175 -10.96 24.49 -3.18
CA GLU A 175 -11.37 24.55 -1.78
C GLU A 175 -10.30 25.21 -0.89
N ILE A 176 -9.02 24.92 -1.13
CA ILE A 176 -7.90 25.57 -0.44
C ILE A 176 -7.86 27.07 -0.78
N ALA A 177 -8.08 27.44 -2.03
CA ALA A 177 -8.14 28.84 -2.45
C ALA A 177 -9.29 29.59 -1.75
N GLN A 178 -10.47 28.96 -1.66
CA GLN A 178 -11.63 29.49 -0.96
C GLN A 178 -11.37 29.62 0.55
N ILE A 179 -10.81 28.60 1.19
CA ILE A 179 -10.45 28.64 2.62
C ILE A 179 -9.45 29.77 2.86
N ARG A 180 -8.41 29.90 2.03
CA ARG A 180 -7.43 30.99 2.16
C ARG A 180 -8.09 32.37 2.04
N ALA A 181 -8.97 32.55 1.05
CA ALA A 181 -9.68 33.81 0.87
C ALA A 181 -10.61 34.14 2.06
N ASN A 182 -11.31 33.12 2.58
CA ASN A 182 -12.18 33.27 3.75
C ASN A 182 -11.37 33.62 5.00
N VAL A 183 -10.28 32.89 5.28
CA VAL A 183 -9.40 33.15 6.43
C VAL A 183 -8.79 34.56 6.35
N GLU A 184 -8.35 35.00 5.17
CA GLU A 184 -7.83 36.36 4.99
C GLU A 184 -8.90 37.43 5.26
N SER A 185 -10.14 37.20 4.83
CA SER A 185 -11.27 38.10 5.10
C SER A 185 -11.66 38.10 6.57
N GLU A 186 -11.78 36.92 7.18
CA GLU A 186 -12.11 36.74 8.60
C GLU A 186 -11.02 37.35 9.49
N SER A 187 -9.74 37.12 9.19
CA SER A 187 -8.61 37.73 9.90
C SER A 187 -8.69 39.26 9.89
N LYS A 188 -9.00 39.87 8.76
CA LYS A 188 -9.17 41.34 8.67
C LYS A 188 -10.35 41.85 9.48
N GLN A 189 -11.47 41.13 9.44
CA GLN A 189 -12.66 41.49 10.22
C GLN A 189 -12.40 41.35 11.72
N ASP A 190 -11.71 40.28 12.13
CA ASP A 190 -11.42 40.01 13.53
C ASP A 190 -10.35 40.97 14.06
N GLU A 191 -9.33 41.30 13.27
CA GLU A 191 -8.40 42.39 13.62
C GLU A 191 -9.13 43.71 13.86
N ALA A 192 -10.10 44.07 13.01
CA ALA A 192 -10.89 45.29 13.19
C ALA A 192 -11.78 45.22 14.44
N LYS A 193 -12.46 44.09 14.69
CA LYS A 193 -13.29 43.89 15.89
C LYS A 193 -12.46 43.92 17.17
N ILE A 194 -11.29 43.26 17.18
CA ILE A 194 -10.40 43.21 18.33
C ILE A 194 -9.82 44.60 18.62
N LYS A 195 -9.42 45.36 17.59
CA LYS A 195 -8.97 46.75 17.79
C LYS A 195 -10.08 47.61 18.40
N ALA A 196 -11.30 47.54 17.85
CA ALA A 196 -12.44 48.28 18.37
C ALA A 196 -12.77 47.90 19.82
N SER A 197 -12.76 46.60 20.15
CA SER A 197 -13.05 46.14 21.53
C SER A 197 -11.94 46.51 22.51
N ILE A 198 -10.67 46.48 22.09
CA ILE A 198 -9.55 46.96 22.91
C ILE A 198 -9.65 48.47 23.16
N GLU A 199 -10.00 49.26 22.14
CA GLU A 199 -10.20 50.70 22.30
C GLU A 199 -11.34 50.99 23.27
N GLU A 200 -12.50 50.33 23.11
CA GLU A 200 -13.63 50.48 24.04
C GLU A 200 -13.27 50.08 25.47
N GLU A 201 -12.63 48.92 25.65
CA GLU A 201 -12.25 48.43 26.97
C GLU A 201 -11.18 49.31 27.61
N SER A 202 -10.22 49.82 26.83
CA SER A 202 -9.22 50.76 27.32
C SER A 202 -9.86 52.06 27.82
N ALA A 203 -10.82 52.62 27.08
CA ALA A 203 -11.56 53.81 27.49
C ALA A 203 -12.38 53.56 28.76
N ARG A 204 -13.02 52.39 28.86
CA ARG A 204 -13.77 51.97 30.05
C ARG A 204 -12.86 51.83 31.28
N ILE A 205 -11.70 51.21 31.13
CA ILE A 205 -10.72 51.06 32.22
C ILE A 205 -10.22 52.43 32.68
N VAL A 206 -9.87 53.32 31.75
CA VAL A 206 -9.41 54.68 32.08
C VAL A 206 -10.50 55.44 32.83
N ALA A 207 -11.75 55.43 32.35
CA ALA A 207 -12.86 56.10 33.03
C ALA A 207 -13.12 55.54 34.44
N SER A 208 -13.05 54.21 34.60
CA SER A 208 -13.19 53.56 35.91
C SER A 208 -12.04 53.94 36.85
N ALA A 209 -10.81 53.95 36.36
CA ALA A 209 -9.64 54.34 37.14
C ALA A 209 -9.71 55.82 37.56
N GLU A 210 -10.14 56.72 36.67
CA GLU A 210 -10.36 58.13 36.98
C GLU A 210 -11.42 58.30 38.09
N GLN A 211 -12.53 57.56 38.00
CA GLN A 211 -13.57 57.57 39.03
C GLN A 211 -13.05 57.05 40.37
N GLU A 212 -12.25 55.97 40.36
CA GLU A 212 -11.65 55.41 41.56
C GLU A 212 -10.66 56.40 42.20
N ILE A 213 -9.78 57.01 41.41
CA ILE A 213 -8.83 58.04 41.86
C ILE A 213 -9.57 59.25 42.43
N ALA A 214 -10.63 59.72 41.76
CA ALA A 214 -11.45 60.83 42.25
C ALA A 214 -12.11 60.49 43.60
N SER A 215 -12.63 59.28 43.76
CA SER A 215 -13.23 58.84 45.01
C SER A 215 -12.20 58.69 46.13
N ALA A 216 -11.03 58.11 45.84
CA ALA A 216 -9.95 57.90 46.80
C ALA A 216 -9.32 59.23 47.22
N SER A 217 -9.10 60.16 46.28
CA SER A 217 -8.58 61.50 46.58
C SER A 217 -9.56 62.30 47.44
N ALA A 218 -10.87 62.22 47.17
CA ALA A 218 -11.89 62.87 48.01
C ALA A 218 -11.91 62.27 49.44
N GLN A 219 -11.75 60.95 49.57
CA GLN A 219 -11.65 60.30 50.88
C GLN A 219 -10.37 60.71 51.62
N ALA A 220 -9.22 60.74 50.94
CA ALA A 220 -7.95 61.18 51.52
C ALA A 220 -8.01 62.64 51.99
N GLN A 221 -8.59 63.54 51.19
CA GLN A 221 -8.79 64.94 51.58
C GLN A 221 -9.67 65.08 52.83
N ARG A 222 -10.77 64.30 52.92
CA ARG A 222 -11.63 64.29 54.12
C ARG A 222 -10.88 63.77 55.34
N ALA A 223 -10.10 62.70 55.19
CA ALA A 223 -9.28 62.15 56.27
C ALA A 223 -8.24 63.16 56.77
N LEU A 224 -7.55 63.87 55.88
CA LEU A 224 -6.60 64.92 56.23
C LEU A 224 -7.26 66.09 56.96
N ARG A 225 -8.46 66.52 56.52
CA ARG A 225 -9.23 67.57 57.21
C ARG A 225 -9.63 67.15 58.61
N HIS A 226 -10.09 65.91 58.78
CA HIS A 226 -10.44 65.37 60.09
C HIS A 226 -9.23 65.32 61.01
N PHE A 227 -8.09 64.82 60.52
CA PHE A 227 -6.86 64.75 61.30
C PHE A 227 -6.36 66.14 61.72
N ALA A 228 -6.42 67.12 60.82
CA ALA A 228 -6.07 68.50 61.14
C ALA A 228 -7.02 69.12 62.17
N ALA A 229 -8.32 68.82 62.10
CA ALA A 229 -9.30 69.28 63.08
C ALA A 229 -9.03 68.68 64.48
N GLU A 230 -8.76 67.38 64.55
CA GLU A 230 -8.38 66.68 65.79
C GLU A 230 -7.14 67.33 66.41
N LEU A 231 -6.09 67.55 65.61
CA LEU A 231 -4.84 68.17 66.08
C LEU A 231 -5.05 69.61 66.56
N ALA A 232 -5.93 70.37 65.90
CA ALA A 232 -6.28 71.72 66.32
C ALA A 232 -7.06 71.73 67.64
N ILE A 233 -8.00 70.79 67.83
CA ILE A 233 -8.73 70.60 69.09
C ILE A 233 -7.76 70.22 70.21
N ASP A 234 -6.86 69.26 69.98
CA ASP A 234 -5.82 68.86 70.93
C ASP A 234 -4.92 70.03 71.33
N ASN A 235 -4.52 70.86 70.37
CA ASN A 235 -3.71 72.04 70.63
C ASN A 235 -4.49 73.10 71.42
N ALA A 236 -5.74 73.38 71.06
CA ALA A 236 -6.61 74.30 71.76
C ALA A 236 -6.88 73.84 73.21
N ALA A 237 -7.13 72.54 73.42
CA ALA A 237 -7.30 71.96 74.74
C ALA A 237 -6.06 72.13 75.63
N ARG A 238 -4.85 72.06 75.05
CA ARG A 238 -3.59 72.34 75.77
C ARG A 238 -3.39 73.82 76.08
N GLN A 239 -3.86 74.73 75.23
CA GLN A 239 -3.76 76.18 75.45
C GLN A 239 -4.84 76.74 76.39
N LEU A 240 -5.88 75.96 76.68
CA LEU A 240 -7.01 76.36 77.52
C LEU A 240 -6.55 76.47 78.99
N THR A 241 -6.29 77.70 79.44
CA THR A 241 -5.92 77.98 80.83
C THR A 241 -7.19 78.26 81.65
N LEU A 242 -7.50 77.37 82.59
CA LEU A 242 -8.64 77.50 83.50
C LEU A 242 -8.32 78.54 84.58
N SER A 243 -8.70 79.79 84.33
CA SER A 243 -8.61 80.89 85.29
C SER A 243 -9.98 81.16 85.94
N PRO A 244 -10.05 81.42 87.26
CA PRO A 244 -11.30 81.76 87.95
C PRO A 244 -12.05 82.97 87.37
N GLU A 245 -11.34 83.89 86.69
CA GLU A 245 -11.97 85.03 86.02
C GLU A 245 -12.63 84.64 84.68
N ALA A 246 -12.02 83.72 83.94
CA ALA A 246 -12.58 83.22 82.68
C ALA A 246 -13.87 82.41 82.94
N ASP A 247 -13.90 81.60 84.00
CA ASP A 247 -15.08 80.84 84.40
C ASP A 247 -16.26 81.75 84.77
N ARG A 248 -16.00 82.85 85.49
CA ARG A 248 -17.04 83.84 85.84
C ARG A 248 -17.61 84.53 84.60
N ALA A 249 -16.76 84.86 83.63
CA ALA A 249 -17.19 85.45 82.36
C ALA A 249 -18.03 84.47 81.52
N LEU A 250 -17.65 83.19 81.47
CA LEU A 250 -18.41 82.13 80.79
C LEU A 250 -19.79 81.91 81.41
N ILE A 251 -19.87 81.87 82.74
CA ILE A 251 -21.15 81.71 83.46
C ILE A 251 -22.07 82.92 83.18
N ALA A 252 -21.53 84.14 83.20
CA ALA A 252 -22.31 85.35 82.88
C ALA A 252 -22.83 85.33 81.43
N GLN A 253 -22.00 84.87 80.48
CA GLN A 253 -22.39 84.76 79.08
C GLN A 253 -23.44 83.65 78.87
N PHE A 254 -23.29 82.49 79.49
CA PHE A 254 -24.26 81.39 79.41
C PHE A 254 -25.62 81.78 79.99
N VAL A 255 -25.66 82.47 81.13
CA VAL A 255 -26.91 82.96 81.72
C VAL A 255 -27.58 83.99 80.80
N ASN A 256 -26.82 84.88 80.17
CA ASN A 256 -27.36 85.84 79.21
C ASN A 256 -27.91 85.14 77.94
N ASP A 257 -27.21 84.13 77.44
CA ASP A 257 -27.62 83.36 76.26
C ASP A 257 -28.83 82.47 76.54
N ALA A 258 -28.90 81.85 77.73
CA ALA A 258 -30.08 81.12 78.19
C ALA A 258 -31.32 82.02 78.32
N ASN A 259 -31.15 83.25 78.81
CA ASN A 259 -32.23 84.24 78.85
C ASN A 259 -32.67 84.69 77.45
N HIS A 260 -31.75 84.86 76.50
CA HIS A 260 -32.08 85.21 75.11
C HIS A 260 -32.74 84.04 74.36
N ASN A 261 -32.25 82.80 74.51
CA ASN A 261 -32.86 81.62 73.88
C ASN A 261 -34.21 81.25 74.51
N GLY A 262 -34.36 81.40 75.83
CA GLY A 262 -35.65 81.26 76.51
C GLY A 262 -36.70 82.28 76.04
N ALA A 263 -36.28 83.52 75.73
CA ALA A 263 -37.15 84.54 75.17
C ALA A 263 -37.52 84.30 73.69
N SER A 264 -36.64 83.70 72.89
CA SER A 264 -36.92 83.41 71.47
C SER A 264 -37.79 82.14 71.25
N ASN A 265 -37.65 81.11 72.10
CA ASN A 265 -38.42 79.87 71.97
C ASN A 265 -39.83 79.95 72.60
N GLY A 266 -40.08 80.94 73.46
CA GLY A 266 -41.40 81.21 74.07
C GLY A 266 -42.42 81.93 73.17
N GLY A 267 -42.01 82.40 71.97
CA GLY A 267 -42.86 83.18 71.06
C GLY A 267 -43.47 82.41 69.88
N ALA A 268 -43.13 81.12 69.68
CA ALA A 268 -43.48 80.36 68.48
C ALA A 268 -44.50 79.23 68.70
N GLN A 269 -45.27 79.26 69.79
CA GLN A 269 -46.38 78.31 70.01
C GLN A 269 -47.66 79.04 70.38
N GLY A 270 -48.19 79.79 69.41
CA GLY A 270 -49.43 80.55 69.57
C GLY A 270 -50.00 80.96 68.22
N GLY A 271 -50.44 80.00 67.40
CA GLY A 271 -51.27 80.30 66.24
C GLY A 271 -51.05 79.42 65.03
N LYS A 272 -51.79 78.30 64.97
CA LYS A 272 -52.75 77.98 63.90
C LYS A 272 -53.23 76.53 64.09
N ARG A 273 -54.51 76.41 64.44
CA ARG A 273 -55.36 75.31 64.01
C ARG A 273 -55.66 75.50 62.53
#